data_AF-A0A396Q1S6-F1
#
_entry.id   AF-A0A396Q1S6-F1
#
_cell.length_a   1.000
_cell.length_b   1.000
_cell.length_c   1.000
_cell.angle_alpha   90.00
_cell.angle_beta   90.00
_cell.angle_gamma   90.00
#
_symmetry.space_group_name_H-M   'P 1'
#
loop_
_entity.id
_entity.type
_entity.pdbx_description
1 polymer ?
#
loop_
_entity_poly.entity_id
_entity_poly.type
_entity_poly.pdbx_seq_one_letter_code
_entity_poly.pdbx_strand_id
1 'polypeptide(L)'
;MRKTHRAGSYFYRILNAVFWSSLVFTAGYGWYYTEHQIPEHFSIAEGEEESMVLDLPFYTTILSESEAVVLKGDSGIPQDEIRIRPDQEFSLYAEKEGQFRLGLKLFGAIPFKQISVDVEDTCYAVPCGMPVGIYLKSNGILVVGTGKVTDENGKEAEPAYGILQSGDYIEAINGQPLSDKEALVTNLNHMGESEALLRVRRAGKELELSVDTVKTEDGSRKLGAWVRDDTQGIGTMTYLEEDGSFGALGHGISDSDTGRVVEIENGVLYETEILGIEKGSAGNPGVMAGVIYYGPGSRLGSVDQNTDCGIFGTVDEKFRQKILEQPVEVGHRQDVKKGKAWIRSYVSGSACDYEIEIQRVDYSPARENKSLVFQVTDERLLRLTGGIVQGMSGSPILQNGKLVGAVTHVFVNDPTKGYGIFMENMCAH
;
A
#
# COMPACT_ATOMS: atom_id res chain seq x y z
N MET A 1 -46.38 -39.28 43.44
CA MET A 1 -44.90 -39.35 43.28
C MET A 1 -44.54 -39.23 41.81
N ARG A 2 -43.44 -38.50 41.50
CA ARG A 2 -42.81 -38.30 40.18
C ARG A 2 -43.61 -37.52 39.12
N LYS A 3 -43.57 -36.18 39.15
CA LYS A 3 -43.70 -35.37 37.90
C LYS A 3 -43.10 -33.95 37.94
N THR A 4 -42.66 -33.45 39.10
CA THR A 4 -42.09 -32.09 39.22
C THR A 4 -40.57 -31.99 39.10
N HIS A 5 -39.84 -33.11 38.99
CA HIS A 5 -38.36 -33.09 38.93
C HIS A 5 -37.75 -32.88 37.52
N ARG A 6 -38.55 -32.90 36.45
CA ARG A 6 -38.03 -32.83 35.06
C ARG A 6 -37.81 -31.40 34.53
N ALA A 7 -38.56 -30.40 35.01
CA ALA A 7 -38.48 -29.03 34.50
C ALA A 7 -37.19 -28.29 34.92
N GLY A 8 -36.76 -28.46 36.18
CA GLY A 8 -35.50 -27.88 36.66
C GLY A 8 -34.27 -28.47 35.94
N SER A 9 -34.28 -29.77 35.66
CA SER A 9 -33.19 -30.43 34.92
C SER A 9 -33.01 -29.88 33.50
N TYR A 10 -34.10 -29.54 32.81
CA TYR A 10 -34.02 -28.98 31.46
C TYR A 10 -33.49 -27.54 31.46
N PHE A 11 -33.91 -26.73 32.44
CA PHE A 11 -33.41 -25.37 32.64
C PHE A 11 -31.90 -25.35 32.95
N TYR A 12 -31.41 -26.20 33.86
CA TYR A 12 -29.98 -26.31 34.15
C TYR A 12 -29.16 -26.81 32.95
N ARG A 13 -29.74 -27.64 32.08
CA ARG A 13 -29.06 -28.08 30.85
C ARG A 13 -28.92 -26.94 29.83
N ILE A 14 -29.95 -26.11 29.66
CA ILE A 14 -29.89 -24.92 28.81
C ILE A 14 -28.90 -23.92 29.38
N LEU A 15 -28.95 -23.65 30.69
CA LEU A 15 -28.01 -22.74 31.36
C LEU A 15 -26.56 -23.20 31.21
N ASN A 16 -26.30 -24.51 31.40
CA ASN A 16 -24.98 -25.08 31.16
C ASN A 16 -24.57 -24.95 29.69
N ALA A 17 -25.48 -25.19 28.73
CA ALA A 17 -25.16 -25.05 27.31
C ALA A 17 -24.82 -23.60 26.95
N VAL A 18 -25.58 -22.61 27.45
CA VAL A 18 -25.29 -21.19 27.25
C VAL A 18 -23.97 -20.80 27.91
N PHE A 19 -23.70 -21.27 29.14
CA PHE A 19 -22.43 -21.03 29.82
C PHE A 19 -21.25 -21.57 29.03
N TRP A 20 -21.29 -22.84 28.59
CA TRP A 20 -20.22 -23.44 27.79
C TRP A 20 -20.09 -22.77 26.42
N SER A 21 -21.19 -22.42 25.76
CA SER A 21 -21.16 -21.68 24.49
C SER A 21 -20.54 -20.31 24.66
N SER A 22 -20.87 -19.59 25.73
CA SER A 22 -20.27 -18.29 26.05
C SER A 22 -18.79 -18.45 26.38
N LEU A 23 -18.41 -19.48 27.14
CA LEU A 23 -17.02 -19.73 27.49
C LEU A 23 -16.17 -20.04 26.25
N VAL A 24 -16.66 -20.87 25.34
CA VAL A 24 -16.00 -21.18 24.07
C VAL A 24 -15.90 -19.93 23.20
N PHE A 25 -16.96 -19.12 23.12
CA PHE A 25 -16.93 -17.87 22.37
C PHE A 25 -15.92 -16.89 22.96
N THR A 26 -15.91 -16.68 24.28
CA THR A 26 -14.96 -15.78 24.95
C THR A 26 -13.52 -16.29 24.81
N ALA A 27 -13.28 -17.59 24.91
CA ALA A 27 -11.96 -18.19 24.70
C ALA A 27 -11.50 -18.04 23.25
N GLY A 28 -12.37 -18.31 22.27
CA GLY A 28 -12.07 -18.17 20.85
C GLY A 28 -11.84 -16.71 20.46
N TYR A 29 -12.67 -15.79 20.97
CA TYR A 29 -12.49 -14.36 20.74
C TYR A 29 -11.23 -13.81 21.42
N GLY A 30 -10.92 -14.28 22.63
CA GLY A 30 -9.67 -13.94 23.33
C GLY A 30 -8.44 -14.42 22.57
N TRP A 31 -8.46 -15.64 22.05
CA TRP A 31 -7.40 -16.17 21.19
C TRP A 31 -7.22 -15.32 19.94
N TYR A 32 -8.32 -15.08 19.21
CA TYR A 32 -8.34 -14.24 18.02
C TYR A 32 -7.78 -12.84 18.29
N TYR A 33 -8.22 -12.19 19.38
CA TYR A 33 -7.75 -10.86 19.78
C TYR A 33 -6.23 -10.86 20.06
N THR A 34 -5.74 -11.86 20.80
CA THR A 34 -4.31 -11.97 21.13
C THR A 34 -3.46 -12.16 19.87
N GLU A 35 -3.93 -12.99 18.94
CA GLU A 35 -3.23 -13.29 17.70
C GLU A 35 -3.09 -12.05 16.80
N HIS A 36 -4.10 -11.16 16.79
CA HIS A 36 -4.13 -9.97 15.92
C HIS A 36 -3.47 -8.72 16.52
N GLN A 37 -3.29 -8.64 17.85
CA GLN A 37 -2.64 -7.49 18.49
C GLN A 37 -1.11 -7.59 18.50
N ILE A 38 -0.58 -8.82 18.45
CA ILE A 38 0.86 -9.05 18.44
C ILE A 38 1.34 -9.10 16.98
N PRO A 39 2.43 -8.40 16.60
CA PRO A 39 3.01 -8.50 15.27
C PRO A 39 3.46 -9.94 14.92
N GLU A 40 3.46 -10.29 13.64
CA GLU A 40 4.05 -11.56 13.15
C GLU A 40 5.55 -11.45 12.91
N HIS A 41 6.05 -10.23 12.70
CA HIS A 41 7.42 -9.88 12.41
C HIS A 41 7.86 -8.69 13.26
N PHE A 42 9.12 -8.68 13.69
CA PHE A 42 9.83 -7.57 14.31
C PHE A 42 11.16 -7.38 13.58
N SER A 43 11.62 -6.15 13.49
CA SER A 43 12.95 -5.83 12.98
C SER A 43 13.78 -5.12 14.03
N ILE A 44 15.04 -5.47 14.20
CA ILE A 44 15.93 -4.88 15.22
C ILE A 44 17.27 -4.53 14.57
N ALA A 45 17.82 -3.37 14.91
CA ALA A 45 19.14 -2.99 14.44
C ALA A 45 20.26 -3.85 15.08
N GLU A 46 21.23 -4.31 14.30
CA GLU A 46 22.39 -5.04 14.84
C GLU A 46 23.12 -4.20 15.90
N GLY A 47 23.38 -4.79 17.07
CA GLY A 47 24.10 -4.13 18.16
C GLY A 47 23.28 -3.11 18.96
N GLU A 48 21.99 -2.95 18.65
CA GLU A 48 21.08 -2.09 19.41
C GLU A 48 20.23 -2.89 20.40
N GLU A 49 19.81 -2.21 21.47
CA GLU A 49 18.85 -2.72 22.44
C GLU A 49 17.52 -2.02 22.26
N GLU A 50 16.52 -2.75 21.76
CA GLU A 50 15.15 -2.24 21.58
C GLU A 50 14.30 -2.62 22.79
N SER A 51 13.66 -1.61 23.40
CA SER A 51 12.70 -1.81 24.49
C SER A 51 11.28 -1.77 23.95
N MET A 52 10.45 -2.74 24.34
CA MET A 52 9.09 -2.86 23.82
C MET A 52 8.09 -3.34 24.87
N VAL A 53 6.83 -3.01 24.60
CA VAL A 53 5.66 -3.43 25.37
C VAL A 53 4.70 -4.12 24.43
N LEU A 54 4.27 -5.33 24.79
CA LEU A 54 3.24 -6.08 24.05
C LEU A 54 1.90 -5.95 24.78
N ASP A 55 0.83 -5.65 24.03
CA ASP A 55 -0.55 -5.66 24.53
C ASP A 55 -1.04 -7.11 24.71
N LEU A 56 -0.68 -7.69 25.85
CA LEU A 56 -0.94 -9.08 26.19
C LEU A 56 -2.12 -9.19 27.15
N PRO A 57 -3.09 -10.09 26.91
CA PRO A 57 -4.22 -10.26 27.82
C PRO A 57 -3.83 -10.98 29.12
N PHE A 58 -2.75 -11.76 29.12
CA PHE A 58 -2.29 -12.57 30.25
C PHE A 58 -0.76 -12.60 30.33
N TYR A 59 -0.23 -13.11 31.44
CA TYR A 59 1.20 -13.35 31.54
C TYR A 59 1.67 -14.33 30.47
N THR A 60 2.74 -13.95 29.79
CA THR A 60 3.27 -14.66 28.63
C THR A 60 4.75 -14.92 28.84
N THR A 61 5.18 -16.12 28.49
CA THR A 61 6.59 -16.47 28.40
C THR A 61 7.06 -16.18 26.98
N ILE A 62 8.13 -15.40 26.84
CA ILE A 62 8.88 -15.25 25.59
C ILE A 62 10.10 -16.16 25.69
N LEU A 63 10.35 -16.93 24.63
CA LEU A 63 11.51 -17.81 24.52
C LEU A 63 12.27 -17.48 23.24
N SER A 64 13.57 -17.23 23.35
CA SER A 64 14.46 -17.08 22.21
C SER A 64 15.03 -18.45 21.83
N GLU A 65 14.88 -18.85 20.57
CA GLU A 65 15.43 -20.10 20.06
C GLU A 65 16.88 -19.96 19.56
N SER A 66 17.45 -18.74 19.62
CA SER A 66 18.79 -18.41 19.10
C SER A 66 19.60 -17.62 20.12
N GLU A 67 20.89 -17.95 20.26
CA GLU A 67 21.84 -17.17 21.06
C GLU A 67 22.07 -15.75 20.51
N ALA A 68 21.72 -15.50 19.24
CA ALA A 68 21.90 -14.20 18.60
C ALA A 68 20.87 -13.14 19.03
N VAL A 69 19.75 -13.56 19.63
CA VAL A 69 18.72 -12.65 20.14
C VAL A 69 18.56 -12.90 21.63
N VAL A 70 18.99 -11.93 22.42
CA VAL A 70 19.02 -12.01 23.87
C VAL A 70 17.83 -11.25 24.46
N LEU A 71 17.10 -11.90 25.36
CA LEU A 71 15.98 -11.29 26.08
C LEU A 71 16.45 -10.73 27.43
N LYS A 72 16.02 -9.51 27.76
CA LYS A 72 16.23 -8.90 29.08
C LYS A 72 14.88 -8.48 29.66
N GLY A 73 14.56 -9.01 30.85
CA GLY A 73 13.40 -8.60 31.65
C GLY A 73 13.75 -7.56 32.72
N ASP A 74 12.93 -7.45 33.77
CA ASP A 74 13.10 -6.46 34.86
C ASP A 74 14.48 -6.42 35.52
N SER A 75 15.18 -7.56 35.58
CA SER A 75 16.51 -7.64 36.20
C SER A 75 17.63 -7.12 35.31
N GLY A 76 17.35 -6.87 34.02
CA GLY A 76 18.36 -6.52 33.00
C GLY A 76 19.35 -7.66 32.71
N ILE A 77 19.10 -8.87 33.23
CA ILE A 77 19.97 -10.03 33.05
C ILE A 77 19.54 -10.78 31.78
N PRO A 78 20.45 -11.00 30.81
CA PRO A 78 20.25 -11.88 29.67
C PRO A 78 19.71 -13.26 30.05
N GLN A 79 18.60 -13.68 29.43
CA GLN A 79 18.03 -15.03 29.58
C GLN A 79 17.47 -15.53 28.26
N ASP A 80 17.45 -16.86 28.07
CA ASP A 80 16.82 -17.50 26.90
C ASP A 80 15.29 -17.51 27.02
N GLU A 81 14.76 -17.36 28.25
CA GLU A 81 13.34 -17.32 28.55
C GLU A 81 13.05 -16.20 29.55
N ILE A 82 12.11 -15.31 29.24
CA ILE A 82 11.59 -14.31 30.17
C ILE A 82 10.07 -14.44 30.33
N ARG A 83 9.57 -14.11 31.53
CA ARG A 83 8.14 -14.02 31.81
C ARG A 83 7.74 -12.56 31.90
N ILE A 84 6.84 -12.16 31.01
CA ILE A 84 6.31 -10.80 30.95
C ILE A 84 4.85 -10.77 31.37
N ARG A 85 4.50 -9.75 32.14
CA ARG A 85 3.12 -9.42 32.50
C ARG A 85 2.50 -8.54 31.41
N PRO A 86 1.16 -8.43 31.38
CA PRO A 86 0.49 -7.38 30.61
C PRO A 86 1.13 -6.02 30.91
N ASP A 87 1.36 -5.23 29.86
CA ASP A 87 1.94 -3.87 29.90
C ASP A 87 3.36 -3.79 30.49
N GLN A 88 4.07 -4.91 30.63
CA GLN A 88 5.46 -4.92 31.08
C GLN A 88 6.40 -4.67 29.91
N GLU A 89 7.34 -3.75 30.11
CA GLU A 89 8.43 -3.49 29.18
C GLU A 89 9.50 -4.59 29.30
N PHE A 90 10.01 -5.02 28.16
CA PHE A 90 11.18 -5.89 28.07
C PHE A 90 12.06 -5.42 26.91
N SER A 91 13.33 -5.80 26.93
CA SER A 91 14.25 -5.46 25.85
C SER A 91 14.80 -6.67 25.13
N LEU A 92 15.05 -6.46 23.83
CA LEU A 92 15.69 -7.39 22.92
C LEU A 92 17.01 -6.80 22.49
N TYR A 93 18.06 -7.61 22.55
CA TYR A 93 19.38 -7.24 22.07
C TYR A 93 19.80 -8.23 20.99
N ALA A 94 20.16 -7.70 19.82
CA ALA A 94 20.55 -8.48 18.66
C ALA A 94 22.07 -8.43 18.48
N GLU A 95 22.75 -9.58 18.56
CA GLU A 95 24.21 -9.68 18.44
C GLU A 95 24.69 -9.87 17.00
N LYS A 96 23.85 -10.43 16.13
CA LYS A 96 24.22 -10.78 14.76
C LYS A 96 23.04 -10.59 13.83
N GLU A 97 23.33 -10.09 12.63
CA GLU A 97 22.38 -10.08 11.52
C GLU A 97 21.78 -11.46 11.22
N GLY A 98 20.53 -11.45 10.75
CA GLY A 98 19.82 -12.64 10.30
C GLY A 98 18.38 -12.73 10.80
N GLN A 99 17.69 -13.80 10.40
CA GLN A 99 16.31 -14.06 10.80
C GLN A 99 16.25 -15.06 11.96
N PHE A 100 15.54 -14.69 13.02
CA PHE A 100 15.38 -15.47 14.23
C PHE A 100 13.91 -15.65 14.58
N ARG A 101 13.61 -16.52 15.55
CA ARG A 101 12.23 -16.78 16.00
C ARG A 101 12.13 -16.67 17.51
N LEU A 102 11.09 -15.95 17.94
CA LEU A 102 10.65 -15.87 19.32
C LEU A 102 9.37 -16.67 19.50
N GLY A 103 9.40 -17.64 20.41
CA GLY A 103 8.24 -18.42 20.79
C GLY A 103 7.45 -17.77 21.92
N LEU A 104 6.14 -17.59 21.74
CA LEU A 104 5.23 -17.11 22.77
C LEU A 104 4.42 -18.26 23.38
N LYS A 105 4.47 -18.37 24.71
CA LYS A 105 3.69 -19.34 25.49
C LYS A 105 2.78 -18.65 26.50
N LEU A 106 1.48 -18.90 26.39
CA LEU A 106 0.51 -18.54 27.41
C LEU A 106 0.75 -19.41 28.65
N PHE A 107 0.77 -18.75 29.80
CA PHE A 107 0.95 -19.38 31.09
C PHE A 107 2.26 -20.18 31.27
N GLY A 108 3.24 -19.96 30.39
CA GLY A 108 4.50 -20.70 30.34
C GLY A 108 4.37 -22.12 29.77
N ALA A 109 3.20 -22.54 29.28
CA ALA A 109 2.96 -23.93 28.87
C ALA A 109 2.31 -24.08 27.49
N ILE A 110 1.40 -23.18 27.11
CA ILE A 110 0.60 -23.31 25.89
C ILE A 110 1.22 -22.43 24.80
N PRO A 111 1.95 -22.99 23.82
CA PRO A 111 2.44 -22.20 22.69
C PRO A 111 1.24 -21.70 21.89
N PHE A 112 1.25 -20.42 21.53
CA PHE A 112 0.13 -19.82 20.79
C PHE A 112 0.56 -18.96 19.60
N LYS A 113 1.79 -18.44 19.60
CA LYS A 113 2.32 -17.64 18.49
C LYS A 113 3.84 -17.77 18.40
N GLN A 114 4.36 -17.66 17.19
CA GLN A 114 5.77 -17.45 16.93
C GLN A 114 5.91 -16.11 16.21
N ILE A 115 6.94 -15.35 16.57
CA ILE A 115 7.26 -14.07 15.94
C ILE A 115 8.61 -14.21 15.26
N SER A 116 8.72 -13.76 14.03
CA SER A 116 10.02 -13.68 13.34
C SER A 116 10.71 -12.38 13.73
N VAL A 117 12.00 -12.43 14.03
CA VAL A 117 12.83 -11.27 14.33
C VAL A 117 13.90 -11.15 13.27
N ASP A 118 13.85 -10.11 12.48
CA ASP A 118 14.81 -9.79 11.44
C ASP A 118 15.83 -8.80 12.02
N VAL A 119 17.11 -9.20 12.08
CA VAL A 119 18.19 -8.34 12.54
C VAL A 119 18.89 -7.76 11.31
N GLU A 120 18.78 -6.46 11.14
CA GLU A 120 19.19 -5.71 9.94
C GLU A 120 19.93 -4.42 10.32
N ASP A 121 20.56 -3.76 9.36
CA ASP A 121 21.13 -2.42 9.57
C ASP A 121 20.04 -1.36 9.75
N THR A 122 20.30 -0.35 10.61
CA THR A 122 19.39 0.80 10.75
C THR A 122 19.27 1.54 9.43
N CYS A 123 18.07 1.55 8.85
CA CYS A 123 17.78 2.27 7.62
C CYS A 123 17.47 3.75 7.91
N TYR A 124 18.00 4.63 7.06
CA TYR A 124 17.78 6.08 7.13
C TYR A 124 17.26 6.60 5.79
N ALA A 125 16.26 7.47 5.84
CA ALA A 125 15.70 8.09 4.65
C ALA A 125 15.32 9.55 4.90
N VAL A 126 15.42 10.38 3.87
CA VAL A 126 14.99 11.78 3.90
C VAL A 126 13.48 11.85 3.68
N PRO A 127 12.67 12.34 4.64
CA PRO A 127 11.23 12.48 4.45
C PRO A 127 10.94 13.74 3.64
N CYS A 128 10.49 13.55 2.39
CA CYS A 128 10.31 14.62 1.41
C CYS A 128 8.93 15.30 1.56
N GLY A 129 7.84 14.64 1.18
CA GLY A 129 6.49 15.23 1.21
C GLY A 129 6.21 16.25 0.10
N MET A 130 7.09 16.33 -0.91
CA MET A 130 6.96 17.29 -2.01
C MET A 130 6.17 16.73 -3.19
N PRO A 131 5.38 17.56 -3.90
CA PRO A 131 4.65 17.14 -5.07
C PRO A 131 5.61 16.85 -6.23
N VAL A 132 5.32 15.79 -6.97
CA VAL A 132 6.04 15.38 -8.17
C VAL A 132 5.06 15.05 -9.29
N GLY A 133 5.41 15.42 -10.51
CA GLY A 133 4.73 14.95 -11.71
C GLY A 133 5.20 13.54 -12.02
N ILE A 134 4.27 12.63 -12.26
CA ILE A 134 4.55 11.23 -12.55
C ILE A 134 4.01 10.94 -13.95
N TYR A 135 4.85 10.36 -14.78
CA TYR A 135 4.47 9.77 -16.06
C TYR A 135 4.92 8.32 -16.09
N LEU A 136 3.99 7.41 -16.36
CA LEU A 136 4.25 5.98 -16.47
C LEU A 136 3.88 5.50 -17.86
N LYS A 137 4.83 4.83 -18.49
CA LYS A 137 4.61 4.13 -19.75
C LYS A 137 4.13 2.72 -19.45
N SER A 138 2.96 2.36 -19.97
CA SER A 138 2.41 1.02 -19.76
C SER A 138 3.18 -0.05 -20.54
N ASN A 139 3.30 -1.24 -19.95
CA ASN A 139 3.87 -2.41 -20.61
C ASN A 139 2.81 -3.08 -21.51
N GLY A 140 2.62 -2.50 -22.69
CA GLY A 140 1.58 -2.86 -23.65
C GLY A 140 0.31 -2.00 -23.50
N ILE A 141 -0.64 -2.19 -24.41
CA ILE A 141 -1.88 -1.40 -24.45
C ILE A 141 -2.96 -2.10 -23.61
N LEU A 142 -3.34 -1.50 -22.49
CA LEU A 142 -4.36 -2.01 -21.57
C LEU A 142 -5.76 -1.96 -22.20
N VAL A 143 -6.45 -3.09 -22.22
CA VAL A 143 -7.88 -3.17 -22.55
C VAL A 143 -8.69 -2.86 -21.29
N VAL A 144 -9.49 -1.80 -21.33
CA VAL A 144 -10.40 -1.44 -20.21
C VAL A 144 -11.80 -2.02 -20.42
N GLY A 145 -12.18 -2.30 -21.66
CA GLY A 145 -13.47 -2.93 -21.96
C GLY A 145 -13.67 -3.17 -23.45
N THR A 146 -14.84 -3.70 -23.79
CA THR A 146 -15.27 -3.94 -25.18
C THR A 146 -16.61 -3.26 -25.44
N GLY A 147 -16.92 -3.01 -26.70
CA GLY A 147 -18.13 -2.29 -27.07
C GLY A 147 -18.49 -2.44 -28.53
N LYS A 148 -19.67 -1.90 -28.85
CA LYS A 148 -20.27 -1.93 -30.17
C LYS A 148 -19.57 -0.98 -31.13
N VAL A 149 -19.44 -1.43 -32.37
CA VAL A 149 -19.00 -0.64 -33.52
C VAL A 149 -20.07 -0.76 -34.60
N THR A 150 -20.42 0.37 -35.20
CA THR A 150 -21.35 0.44 -36.34
C THR A 150 -20.56 0.40 -37.65
N ASP A 151 -20.85 -0.55 -38.52
CA ASP A 151 -20.22 -0.68 -39.83
C ASP A 151 -20.71 0.38 -40.83
N GLU A 152 -20.11 0.41 -42.03
CA GLU A 152 -20.48 1.32 -43.13
C GLU A 152 -21.93 1.14 -43.64
N ASN A 153 -22.60 0.04 -43.28
CA ASN A 153 -23.99 -0.25 -43.65
C ASN A 153 -24.98 0.06 -42.51
N GLY A 154 -24.51 0.62 -41.39
CA GLY A 154 -25.33 0.93 -40.22
C GLY A 154 -25.62 -0.26 -39.31
N LYS A 155 -24.93 -1.39 -39.48
CA LYS A 155 -25.11 -2.58 -38.64
C LYS A 155 -24.13 -2.55 -37.46
N GLU A 156 -24.65 -2.77 -36.25
CA GLU A 156 -23.82 -2.89 -35.05
C GLU A 156 -23.19 -4.29 -34.94
N ALA A 157 -21.93 -4.33 -34.53
CA ALA A 157 -21.19 -5.54 -34.17
C ALA A 157 -20.31 -5.30 -32.93
N GLU A 158 -20.02 -6.36 -32.18
CA GLU A 158 -19.10 -6.32 -31.01
C GLU A 158 -17.91 -7.28 -31.25
N PRO A 159 -16.98 -6.94 -32.16
CA PRO A 159 -15.93 -7.85 -32.62
C PRO A 159 -15.04 -8.42 -31.49
N ALA A 160 -14.70 -7.61 -30.49
CA ALA A 160 -13.85 -8.04 -29.37
C ALA A 160 -14.62 -8.80 -28.26
N TYR A 161 -15.96 -8.89 -28.32
CA TYR A 161 -16.77 -9.47 -27.25
C TYR A 161 -16.47 -10.96 -27.06
N GLY A 162 -16.16 -11.34 -25.82
CA GLY A 162 -15.80 -12.73 -25.47
C GLY A 162 -14.38 -13.14 -25.89
N ILE A 163 -13.64 -12.28 -26.60
CA ILE A 163 -12.26 -12.53 -27.02
C ILE A 163 -11.28 -11.74 -26.15
N LEU A 164 -11.41 -10.41 -26.14
CA LEU A 164 -10.65 -9.53 -25.25
C LEU A 164 -11.38 -9.34 -23.91
N GLN A 165 -10.60 -9.16 -22.85
CA GLN A 165 -11.08 -8.98 -21.48
C GLN A 165 -10.46 -7.74 -20.86
N SER A 166 -11.19 -7.07 -19.96
CA SER A 166 -10.65 -5.98 -19.17
C SER A 166 -9.44 -6.46 -18.35
N GLY A 167 -8.32 -5.73 -18.43
CA GLY A 167 -7.05 -6.13 -17.82
C GLY A 167 -6.11 -6.91 -18.74
N ASP A 168 -6.47 -7.11 -20.00
CA ASP A 168 -5.55 -7.60 -21.03
C ASP A 168 -4.57 -6.51 -21.46
N TYR A 169 -3.34 -6.88 -21.78
CA TYR A 169 -2.36 -6.01 -22.42
C TYR A 169 -2.12 -6.48 -23.85
N ILE A 170 -2.45 -5.66 -24.86
CA ILE A 170 -2.13 -5.93 -26.26
C ILE A 170 -0.70 -5.49 -26.52
N GLU A 171 0.15 -6.44 -26.93
CA GLU A 171 1.59 -6.23 -27.12
C GLU A 171 2.00 -6.20 -28.59
N ALA A 172 1.25 -6.88 -29.46
CA ALA A 172 1.50 -6.90 -30.89
C ALA A 172 0.21 -7.11 -31.70
N ILE A 173 0.22 -6.65 -32.94
CA ILE A 173 -0.81 -6.90 -33.95
C ILE A 173 -0.16 -7.41 -35.23
N ASN A 174 -0.63 -8.55 -35.75
CA ASN A 174 -0.10 -9.25 -36.94
C ASN A 174 1.42 -9.41 -36.92
N GLY A 175 1.96 -9.77 -35.74
CA GLY A 175 3.40 -9.94 -35.53
C GLY A 175 4.21 -8.65 -35.45
N GLN A 176 3.59 -7.46 -35.54
CA GLN A 176 4.24 -6.17 -35.31
C GLN A 176 4.07 -5.74 -33.85
N PRO A 177 5.17 -5.52 -33.09
CA PRO A 177 5.09 -4.98 -31.74
C PRO A 177 4.42 -3.61 -31.71
N LEU A 178 3.67 -3.34 -30.66
CA LEU A 178 2.97 -2.08 -30.46
C LEU A 178 3.67 -1.26 -29.38
N SER A 179 3.90 0.03 -29.68
CA SER A 179 4.48 0.99 -28.72
C SER A 179 3.43 1.76 -27.93
N ASP A 180 2.28 2.04 -28.54
CA ASP A 180 1.25 2.96 -28.06
C ASP A 180 -0.08 2.72 -28.79
N LYS A 181 -1.15 3.40 -28.33
CA LYS A 181 -2.48 3.27 -28.96
C LYS A 181 -2.51 3.77 -30.40
N GLU A 182 -1.69 4.77 -30.75
CA GLU A 182 -1.59 5.31 -32.11
C GLU A 182 -1.05 4.25 -33.08
N ALA A 183 -0.06 3.46 -32.65
CA ALA A 183 0.48 2.33 -33.40
C ALA A 183 -0.60 1.26 -33.63
N LEU A 184 -1.45 0.97 -32.64
CA LEU A 184 -2.56 0.03 -32.79
C LEU A 184 -3.56 0.53 -33.84
N VAL A 185 -4.00 1.79 -33.73
CA VAL A 185 -4.93 2.40 -34.68
C VAL A 185 -4.32 2.44 -36.10
N THR A 186 -3.04 2.78 -36.20
CA THR A 186 -2.32 2.84 -37.48
C THR A 186 -2.23 1.47 -38.13
N ASN A 187 -1.88 0.42 -37.38
CA ASN A 187 -1.83 -0.94 -37.90
C ASN A 187 -3.22 -1.41 -38.36
N LEU A 188 -4.27 -1.19 -37.54
CA LEU A 188 -5.64 -1.55 -37.89
C LEU A 188 -6.09 -0.90 -39.20
N ASN A 189 -5.79 0.38 -39.42
CA ASN A 189 -6.20 1.10 -40.63
C ASN A 189 -5.41 0.71 -41.89
N HIS A 190 -4.18 0.20 -41.74
CA HIS A 190 -3.39 -0.28 -42.87
C HIS A 190 -3.66 -1.74 -43.25
N MET A 191 -4.44 -2.46 -42.45
CA MET A 191 -4.80 -3.84 -42.75
C MET A 191 -5.82 -3.91 -43.90
N GLY A 192 -5.49 -4.76 -44.89
CA GLY A 192 -6.45 -5.19 -45.91
C GLY A 192 -7.36 -6.33 -45.46
N GLU A 193 -7.00 -7.02 -44.38
CA GLU A 193 -7.68 -8.20 -43.85
C GLU A 193 -8.87 -7.84 -42.96
N SER A 194 -9.80 -8.79 -42.78
CA SER A 194 -10.94 -8.64 -41.87
C SER A 194 -10.61 -8.99 -40.43
N GLU A 195 -9.60 -9.82 -40.19
CA GLU A 195 -9.21 -10.29 -38.85
C GLU A 195 -7.84 -9.71 -38.46
N ALA A 196 -7.68 -9.39 -37.18
CA ALA A 196 -6.43 -9.00 -36.56
C ALA A 196 -5.94 -10.10 -35.63
N LEU A 197 -4.70 -10.55 -35.83
CA LEU A 197 -4.02 -11.45 -34.92
C LEU A 197 -3.32 -10.64 -33.83
N LEU A 198 -3.83 -10.70 -32.60
CA LEU A 198 -3.31 -9.97 -31.45
C LEU A 198 -2.45 -10.89 -30.59
N ARG A 199 -1.26 -10.41 -30.18
CA ARG A 199 -0.54 -10.97 -29.04
C ARG A 199 -0.97 -10.23 -27.80
N VAL A 200 -1.51 -10.96 -26.83
CA VAL A 200 -2.12 -10.42 -25.63
C VAL A 200 -1.53 -11.09 -24.39
N ARG A 201 -1.15 -10.29 -23.41
CA ARG A 201 -0.77 -10.76 -22.09
C ARG A 201 -1.95 -10.65 -21.13
N ARG A 202 -2.39 -11.79 -20.61
CA ARG A 202 -3.53 -11.92 -19.68
C ARG A 202 -3.08 -12.66 -18.42
N ALA A 203 -3.11 -11.98 -17.27
CA ALA A 203 -2.68 -12.53 -15.98
C ALA A 203 -1.29 -13.19 -16.05
N GLY A 204 -0.33 -12.50 -16.68
CA GLY A 204 1.05 -12.96 -16.86
C GLY A 204 1.27 -14.04 -17.92
N LYS A 205 0.23 -14.45 -18.66
CA LYS A 205 0.34 -15.44 -19.74
C LYS A 205 0.17 -14.79 -21.10
N GLU A 206 1.06 -15.11 -22.03
CA GLU A 206 0.95 -14.71 -23.43
C GLU A 206 -0.09 -15.59 -24.16
N LEU A 207 -0.95 -14.94 -24.93
CA LEU A 207 -2.02 -15.53 -25.73
C LEU A 207 -1.98 -14.93 -27.14
N GLU A 208 -2.24 -15.75 -28.16
CA GLU A 208 -2.54 -15.27 -29.51
C GLU A 208 -4.05 -15.36 -29.75
N LEU A 209 -4.67 -14.22 -30.09
CA LEU A 209 -6.11 -14.09 -30.27
C LEU A 209 -6.41 -13.54 -31.66
N SER A 210 -7.29 -14.19 -32.44
CA SER A 210 -7.84 -13.60 -33.66
C SER A 210 -9.09 -12.81 -33.32
N VAL A 211 -9.16 -11.55 -33.76
CA VAL A 211 -10.28 -10.64 -33.51
C VAL A 211 -10.75 -10.05 -34.84
N ASP A 212 -12.05 -10.14 -35.12
CA ASP A 212 -12.65 -9.49 -36.27
C ASP A 212 -12.49 -7.96 -36.19
N THR A 213 -12.37 -7.30 -37.33
CA THR A 213 -12.32 -5.84 -37.44
C THR A 213 -13.53 -5.34 -38.20
N VAL A 214 -14.09 -4.21 -37.75
CA VAL A 214 -15.22 -3.56 -38.40
C VAL A 214 -14.74 -2.29 -39.06
N LYS A 215 -15.03 -2.15 -40.35
CA LYS A 215 -14.82 -0.91 -41.11
C LYS A 215 -16.02 0.00 -40.91
N THR A 216 -15.78 1.20 -40.41
CA THR A 216 -16.80 2.22 -40.13
C THR A 216 -17.03 3.12 -41.35
N GLU A 217 -18.12 3.90 -41.33
CA GLU A 217 -18.50 4.81 -42.42
C GLU A 217 -17.40 5.84 -42.78
N ASP A 218 -16.62 6.27 -41.79
CA ASP A 218 -15.47 7.18 -41.97
C ASP A 218 -14.23 6.49 -42.59
N GLY A 219 -14.32 5.19 -42.91
CA GLY A 219 -13.25 4.39 -43.49
C GLY A 219 -12.25 3.82 -42.50
N SER A 220 -12.35 4.15 -41.20
CA SER A 220 -11.47 3.58 -40.17
C SER A 220 -11.86 2.14 -39.82
N ARG A 221 -10.90 1.35 -39.34
CA ARG A 221 -11.11 -0.02 -38.84
C ARG A 221 -11.01 -0.07 -37.33
N LYS A 222 -11.95 -0.76 -36.69
CA LYS A 222 -12.05 -0.85 -35.22
C LYS A 222 -12.22 -2.29 -34.74
N LEU A 223 -11.60 -2.60 -33.61
CA LEU A 223 -11.73 -3.87 -32.87
C LEU A 223 -12.93 -3.89 -31.92
N GLY A 224 -13.59 -2.76 -31.68
CA GLY A 224 -14.59 -2.66 -30.61
C GLY A 224 -13.99 -2.83 -29.21
N ALA A 225 -12.71 -2.46 -29.03
CA ALA A 225 -12.03 -2.45 -27.75
C ALA A 225 -11.81 -1.01 -27.28
N TRP A 226 -12.06 -0.77 -25.99
CA TRP A 226 -11.66 0.43 -25.28
C TRP A 226 -10.29 0.17 -24.69
N VAL A 227 -9.32 1.02 -25.04
CA VAL A 227 -7.92 0.82 -24.68
C VAL A 227 -7.32 2.06 -24.01
N ARG A 228 -6.32 1.83 -23.16
CA ARG A 228 -5.45 2.84 -22.54
C ARG A 228 -4.01 2.39 -22.67
N ASP A 229 -3.09 3.34 -22.74
CA ASP A 229 -1.65 3.11 -22.77
C ASP A 229 -1.01 3.76 -21.54
N ASP A 230 -0.66 5.03 -21.61
CA ASP A 230 0.12 5.69 -20.58
C ASP A 230 -0.75 6.32 -19.50
N THR A 231 -0.18 6.49 -18.31
CA THR A 231 -0.83 7.19 -17.20
C THR A 231 0.05 8.29 -16.65
N GLN A 232 -0.59 9.39 -16.24
CA GLN A 232 0.09 10.55 -15.68
C GLN A 232 -0.71 11.12 -14.52
N GLY A 233 -0.01 11.76 -13.58
CA GLY A 233 -0.66 12.39 -12.44
C GLY A 233 0.31 13.16 -11.56
N ILE A 234 -0.26 13.89 -10.62
CA ILE A 234 0.50 14.54 -9.55
C ILE A 234 0.44 13.63 -8.33
N GLY A 235 1.62 13.28 -7.83
CA GLY A 235 1.80 12.51 -6.61
C GLY A 235 2.67 13.24 -5.60
N THR A 236 2.93 12.61 -4.46
CA THR A 236 3.90 13.10 -3.48
C THR A 236 5.06 12.12 -3.37
N MET A 237 6.29 12.63 -3.49
CA MET A 237 7.50 11.89 -3.14
C MET A 237 7.55 11.71 -1.63
N THR A 238 7.59 10.46 -1.19
CA THR A 238 7.56 10.11 0.24
C THR A 238 8.94 10.26 0.82
N TYR A 239 9.90 9.52 0.30
CA TYR A 239 11.25 9.49 0.86
C TYR A 239 12.31 9.41 -0.23
N LEU A 240 13.54 9.76 0.15
CA LEU A 240 14.73 9.62 -0.66
C LEU A 240 15.85 9.01 0.20
N GLU A 241 16.51 7.98 -0.32
CA GLU A 241 17.68 7.34 0.27
C GLU A 241 18.98 7.98 -0.20
N GLU A 242 20.09 7.70 0.50
CA GLU A 242 21.39 8.29 0.21
C GLU A 242 21.91 7.93 -1.19
N ASP A 243 21.62 6.72 -1.65
CA ASP A 243 22.01 6.23 -2.98
C ASP A 243 21.21 6.87 -4.14
N GLY A 244 20.14 7.62 -3.81
CA GLY A 244 19.24 8.25 -4.77
C GLY A 244 17.96 7.46 -5.06
N SER A 245 17.76 6.30 -4.42
CA SER A 245 16.53 5.53 -4.48
C SER A 245 15.40 6.29 -3.79
N PHE A 246 14.21 6.30 -4.38
CA PHE A 246 13.04 6.97 -3.80
C PHE A 246 11.82 6.05 -3.79
N GLY A 247 10.90 6.36 -2.86
CA GLY A 247 9.52 5.88 -2.92
C GLY A 247 8.53 7.04 -2.92
N ALA A 248 7.41 6.85 -3.61
CA ALA A 248 6.33 7.83 -3.68
C ALA A 248 4.94 7.18 -3.58
N LEU A 249 3.94 8.01 -3.26
CA LEU A 249 2.52 7.66 -3.09
C LEU A 249 2.14 6.78 -1.90
N GLY A 250 2.83 5.66 -1.64
CA GLY A 250 2.38 4.66 -0.66
C GLY A 250 1.25 3.74 -1.16
N HIS A 251 0.92 3.82 -2.45
CA HIS A 251 0.09 2.87 -3.18
C HIS A 251 0.45 2.86 -4.67
N GLY A 252 0.08 1.79 -5.37
CA GLY A 252 0.25 1.71 -6.82
C GLY A 252 -0.71 2.60 -7.59
N ILE A 253 -0.25 3.14 -8.71
CA ILE A 253 -1.12 3.81 -9.68
C ILE A 253 -1.95 2.73 -10.37
N SER A 254 -3.25 2.76 -10.10
CA SER A 254 -4.22 1.80 -10.64
C SER A 254 -5.10 2.45 -11.70
N ASP A 255 -5.52 1.64 -12.67
CA ASP A 255 -6.50 2.07 -13.64
C ASP A 255 -7.91 2.08 -13.01
N SER A 256 -8.65 3.16 -13.26
CA SER A 256 -9.97 3.41 -12.66
C SER A 256 -11.04 2.39 -13.04
N ASP A 257 -10.93 1.83 -14.25
CA ASP A 257 -11.97 0.99 -14.85
C ASP A 257 -11.72 -0.48 -14.48
N THR A 258 -10.46 -0.90 -14.44
CA THR A 258 -10.05 -2.26 -14.06
C THR A 258 -9.79 -2.42 -12.56
N GLY A 259 -9.49 -1.34 -11.84
CA GLY A 259 -9.12 -1.35 -10.42
C GLY A 259 -7.79 -2.03 -10.11
N ARG A 260 -6.98 -2.32 -11.13
CA ARG A 260 -5.67 -2.99 -11.02
C ARG A 260 -4.54 -2.00 -11.15
N VAL A 261 -3.44 -2.27 -10.43
CA VAL A 261 -2.17 -1.55 -10.61
C VAL A 261 -1.72 -1.71 -12.07
N VAL A 262 -1.39 -0.59 -12.70
CA VAL A 262 -0.95 -0.57 -14.09
C VAL A 262 0.44 -1.17 -14.17
N GLU A 263 0.61 -2.21 -14.99
CA GLU A 263 1.93 -2.76 -15.30
C GLU A 263 2.70 -1.79 -16.21
N ILE A 264 3.91 -1.42 -15.79
CA ILE A 264 4.73 -0.42 -16.47
C ILE A 264 5.94 -1.05 -17.15
N GLU A 265 6.37 -0.46 -18.26
CA GLU A 265 7.68 -0.73 -18.86
C GLU A 265 8.75 0.13 -18.16
N ASN A 266 8.45 1.41 -18.00
CA ASN A 266 9.26 2.41 -17.33
C ASN A 266 8.43 3.66 -17.04
N GLY A 267 8.99 4.61 -16.31
CA GLY A 267 8.39 5.91 -16.08
C GLY A 267 9.40 7.00 -15.76
N VAL A 268 8.90 8.20 -15.56
CA VAL A 268 9.71 9.40 -15.35
C VAL A 268 9.06 10.29 -14.30
N LEU A 269 9.89 10.80 -13.39
CA LEU A 269 9.50 11.88 -12.49
C LEU A 269 9.81 13.24 -13.12
N TYR A 270 8.88 14.18 -12.95
CA TYR A 270 8.95 15.53 -13.48
C TYR A 270 8.68 16.58 -12.40
N GLU A 271 9.24 17.77 -12.60
CA GLU A 271 8.87 18.96 -11.85
C GLU A 271 7.37 19.26 -12.07
N THR A 272 6.69 19.64 -11.00
CA THR A 272 5.28 20.03 -11.01
C THR A 272 5.08 21.29 -10.19
N GLU A 273 4.05 22.06 -10.53
CA GLU A 273 3.61 23.22 -9.77
C GLU A 273 2.14 23.08 -9.42
N ILE A 274 1.83 23.24 -8.14
CA ILE A 274 0.47 23.23 -7.63
C ILE A 274 -0.11 24.63 -7.81
N LEU A 275 -1.13 24.74 -8.66
CA LEU A 275 -1.81 26.00 -8.97
C LEU A 275 -2.96 26.29 -8.00
N GLY A 276 -3.55 25.26 -7.42
CA GLY A 276 -4.66 25.41 -6.49
C GLY A 276 -5.02 24.11 -5.78
N ILE A 277 -5.81 24.26 -4.72
CA ILE A 277 -6.34 23.14 -3.94
C ILE A 277 -7.85 23.31 -3.88
N GLU A 278 -8.56 22.32 -4.40
CA GLU A 278 -9.99 22.16 -4.14
C GLU A 278 -10.17 21.43 -2.81
N LYS A 279 -10.89 22.06 -1.89
CA LYS A 279 -11.06 21.52 -0.54
C LYS A 279 -11.95 20.28 -0.54
N GLY A 280 -11.52 19.27 0.20
CA GLY A 280 -12.32 18.08 0.47
C GLY A 280 -13.53 18.40 1.34
N SER A 281 -14.63 17.70 1.06
CA SER A 281 -15.85 17.71 1.86
C SER A 281 -16.46 16.31 1.91
N ALA A 282 -17.42 16.08 2.81
CA ALA A 282 -18.06 14.77 2.92
C ALA A 282 -18.69 14.36 1.58
N GLY A 283 -18.28 13.20 1.07
CA GLY A 283 -18.71 12.65 -0.23
C GLY A 283 -17.88 13.12 -1.42
N ASN A 284 -17.08 14.18 -1.28
CA ASN A 284 -16.26 14.76 -2.34
C ASN A 284 -14.81 14.89 -1.87
N PRO A 285 -13.94 13.91 -2.17
CA PRO A 285 -12.51 14.04 -1.99
C PRO A 285 -12.02 15.32 -2.67
N GLY A 286 -11.28 16.16 -1.96
CA GLY A 286 -10.66 17.33 -2.57
C GLY A 286 -9.49 16.92 -3.47
N VAL A 287 -8.92 17.87 -4.22
CA VAL A 287 -7.84 17.59 -5.17
C VAL A 287 -6.82 18.72 -5.21
N MET A 288 -5.54 18.37 -5.31
CA MET A 288 -4.48 19.30 -5.70
C MET A 288 -4.44 19.42 -7.23
N ALA A 289 -4.73 20.62 -7.73
CA ALA A 289 -4.68 20.92 -9.15
C ALA A 289 -3.36 21.63 -9.48
N GLY A 290 -2.69 21.15 -10.52
CA GLY A 290 -1.38 21.66 -10.91
C GLY A 290 -1.03 21.33 -12.35
N VAL A 291 0.18 21.72 -12.73
CA VAL A 291 0.76 21.43 -14.04
C VAL A 291 2.02 20.59 -13.88
N ILE A 292 2.24 19.68 -14.83
CA ILE A 292 3.45 18.88 -14.93
C ILE A 292 4.30 19.45 -16.06
N TYR A 293 5.56 19.75 -15.78
CA TYR A 293 6.48 20.32 -16.76
C TYR A 293 7.25 19.19 -17.48
N TYR A 294 6.82 18.90 -18.70
CA TYR A 294 7.48 17.89 -19.55
C TYR A 294 8.70 18.47 -20.26
N GLY A 295 9.81 17.73 -20.20
CA GLY A 295 11.01 18.01 -20.98
C GLY A 295 12.30 17.69 -20.24
N PRO A 296 13.45 17.66 -20.94
CA PRO A 296 14.73 17.28 -20.33
C PRO A 296 15.16 18.18 -19.17
N GLY A 297 14.76 19.46 -19.17
CA GLY A 297 15.11 20.42 -18.12
C GLY A 297 14.37 20.23 -16.80
N SER A 298 13.23 19.56 -16.83
CA SER A 298 12.30 19.36 -15.69
C SER A 298 12.23 17.90 -15.24
N ARG A 299 13.05 17.01 -15.82
CA ARG A 299 13.18 15.63 -15.37
C ARG A 299 13.85 15.59 -14.00
N LEU A 300 13.28 14.79 -13.11
CA LEU A 300 13.76 14.59 -11.73
C LEU A 300 14.36 13.21 -11.50
N GLY A 301 14.01 12.20 -12.32
CA GLY A 301 14.46 10.82 -12.17
C GLY A 301 13.73 9.83 -13.07
N SER A 302 14.02 8.55 -12.92
CA SER A 302 13.27 7.43 -13.52
C SER A 302 12.35 6.77 -12.51
N VAL A 303 11.22 6.25 -12.99
CA VAL A 303 10.38 5.31 -12.23
C VAL A 303 10.60 3.94 -12.84
N ASP A 304 10.98 2.98 -12.01
CA ASP A 304 11.32 1.64 -12.44
C ASP A 304 10.24 0.63 -12.05
N GLN A 305 9.46 0.92 -11.00
CA GLN A 305 8.41 0.03 -10.51
C GLN A 305 7.13 0.77 -10.10
N ASN A 306 5.99 0.11 -10.32
CA ASN A 306 4.66 0.49 -9.82
C ASN A 306 4.04 -0.73 -9.13
N THR A 307 4.01 -0.73 -7.81
CA THR A 307 3.59 -1.86 -6.98
C THR A 307 2.39 -1.48 -6.11
N ASP A 308 1.77 -2.43 -5.40
CA ASP A 308 0.65 -2.12 -4.49
C ASP A 308 1.03 -1.17 -3.33
N CYS A 309 2.33 -1.03 -3.05
CA CYS A 309 2.87 -0.26 -1.92
C CYS A 309 3.46 1.09 -2.34
N GLY A 310 3.52 1.41 -3.64
CA GLY A 310 4.04 2.69 -4.10
C GLY A 310 4.60 2.63 -5.52
N ILE A 311 5.22 3.73 -5.92
CA ILE A 311 6.10 3.76 -7.09
C ILE A 311 7.54 4.02 -6.64
N PHE A 312 8.48 3.39 -7.32
CA PHE A 312 9.88 3.35 -6.92
C PHE A 312 10.80 3.55 -8.11
N GLY A 313 11.97 4.12 -7.85
CA GLY A 313 13.02 4.31 -8.85
C GLY A 313 14.15 5.16 -8.30
N THR A 314 14.88 5.81 -9.21
CA THR A 314 16.08 6.59 -8.86
C THR A 314 15.98 8.03 -9.34
N VAL A 315 16.36 8.97 -8.48
CA VAL A 315 16.42 10.40 -8.84
C VAL A 315 17.70 10.74 -9.59
N ASP A 316 17.64 11.78 -10.41
CA ASP A 316 18.81 12.34 -11.09
C ASP A 316 19.72 13.07 -10.07
N GLU A 317 21.04 13.02 -10.28
CA GLU A 317 22.05 13.61 -9.39
C GLU A 317 21.79 15.09 -9.06
N LYS A 318 21.37 15.85 -10.08
CA LYS A 318 21.04 17.28 -9.92
C LYS A 318 19.89 17.50 -8.95
N PHE A 319 18.90 16.62 -8.94
CA PHE A 319 17.78 16.70 -8.01
C PHE A 319 18.21 16.27 -6.60
N ARG A 320 18.97 15.16 -6.49
CA ARG A 320 19.53 14.69 -5.22
C ARG A 320 20.30 15.80 -4.48
N GLN A 321 21.13 16.55 -5.19
CA GLN A 321 21.90 17.66 -4.61
C GLN A 321 21.06 18.86 -4.16
N LYS A 322 19.79 18.98 -4.61
CA LYS A 322 18.88 20.04 -4.17
C LYS A 322 18.18 19.70 -2.84
N ILE A 323 18.12 18.42 -2.48
CA ILE A 323 17.54 17.96 -1.22
C ILE A 323 18.56 18.24 -0.12
N LEU A 324 18.18 19.08 0.83
CA LEU A 324 19.04 19.54 1.94
C LEU A 324 18.54 19.04 3.30
N GLU A 325 17.37 18.40 3.30
CA GLU A 325 16.72 17.83 4.45
C GLU A 325 17.57 16.68 5.02
N GLN A 326 17.62 16.61 6.35
CA GLN A 326 18.38 15.56 7.02
C GLN A 326 17.62 14.24 6.96
N PRO A 327 18.33 13.12 6.75
CA PRO A 327 17.71 11.80 6.87
C PRO A 327 17.27 11.56 8.31
N VAL A 328 16.18 10.83 8.45
CA VAL A 328 15.69 10.31 9.73
C VAL A 328 15.67 8.80 9.69
N GLU A 329 15.70 8.17 10.85
CA GLU A 329 15.57 6.74 10.97
C GLU A 329 14.21 6.28 10.41
N VAL A 330 14.24 5.21 9.61
CA VAL A 330 13.04 4.52 9.15
C VAL A 330 12.50 3.68 10.31
N GLY A 331 11.27 3.99 10.73
CA GLY A 331 10.61 3.25 11.79
C GLY A 331 9.94 1.99 11.28
N HIS A 332 10.04 0.94 12.08
CA HIS A 332 9.37 -0.34 11.82
C HIS A 332 7.93 -0.32 12.35
N ARG A 333 7.16 -1.37 12.03
CA ARG A 333 5.77 -1.56 12.48
C ARG A 333 5.67 -1.38 13.99
N GLN A 334 6.61 -1.91 14.77
CA GLN A 334 6.56 -1.81 16.23
C GLN A 334 6.76 -0.40 16.77
N ASP A 335 7.41 0.50 16.01
CA ASP A 335 7.61 1.90 16.39
C ASP A 335 6.32 2.70 16.32
N VAL A 336 5.34 2.23 15.53
CA VAL A 336 4.10 2.95 15.29
C VAL A 336 3.12 2.71 16.43
N LYS A 337 2.75 3.80 17.12
CA LYS A 337 1.80 3.78 18.23
C LYS A 337 0.56 4.62 17.91
N LYS A 338 -0.58 4.23 18.50
CA LYS A 338 -1.75 5.12 18.55
C LYS A 338 -1.38 6.40 19.30
N GLY A 339 -1.89 7.53 18.83
CA GLY A 339 -1.59 8.83 19.41
C GLY A 339 -1.09 9.84 18.38
N LYS A 340 -0.50 10.92 18.90
CA LYS A 340 0.03 12.02 18.12
C LYS A 340 1.12 11.58 17.14
N ALA A 341 1.02 12.07 15.91
CA ALA A 341 2.02 11.96 14.85
C ALA A 341 1.95 13.20 13.94
N TRP A 342 2.77 13.26 12.90
CA TRP A 342 2.81 14.38 11.96
C TRP A 342 2.82 13.90 10.52
N ILE A 343 2.13 14.61 9.64
CA ILE A 343 2.26 14.46 8.19
C ILE A 343 3.12 15.60 7.66
N ARG A 344 4.21 15.29 6.95
CA ARG A 344 4.99 16.27 6.20
C ARG A 344 4.39 16.49 4.82
N SER A 345 4.07 17.73 4.48
CA SER A 345 3.49 18.05 3.17
C SER A 345 3.81 19.46 2.71
N TYR A 346 3.81 19.66 1.38
CA TYR A 346 4.04 20.94 0.71
C TYR A 346 2.74 21.65 0.30
N VAL A 347 1.58 21.22 0.81
CA VAL A 347 0.27 21.83 0.48
C VAL A 347 0.17 23.34 0.74
N SER A 348 1.00 23.90 1.65
CA SER A 348 1.09 25.35 1.87
C SER A 348 2.06 26.07 0.93
N GLY A 349 2.69 25.36 -0.02
CA GLY A 349 3.74 25.86 -0.91
C GLY A 349 5.17 25.66 -0.40
N SER A 350 5.34 25.12 0.81
CA SER A 350 6.63 24.81 1.44
C SER A 350 6.49 23.62 2.37
N ALA A 351 7.59 22.92 2.67
CA ALA A 351 7.60 21.82 3.64
C ALA A 351 7.01 22.27 4.98
N CYS A 352 5.95 21.62 5.43
CA CYS A 352 5.32 21.84 6.72
C CYS A 352 4.87 20.51 7.31
N ASP A 353 5.08 20.37 8.62
CA ASP A 353 4.58 19.24 9.39
C ASP A 353 3.23 19.62 10.02
N TYR A 354 2.22 18.79 9.77
CA TYR A 354 0.86 18.95 10.24
C TYR A 354 0.50 17.84 11.22
N GLU A 355 -0.01 18.22 12.39
CA GLU A 355 -0.43 17.26 13.41
C GLU A 355 -1.58 16.36 12.95
N ILE A 356 -1.43 15.08 13.25
CA ILE A 356 -2.45 14.05 13.12
C ILE A 356 -2.51 13.19 14.40
N GLU A 357 -3.60 12.44 14.54
CA GLU A 357 -3.78 11.43 15.58
C GLU A 357 -3.94 10.06 14.89
N ILE A 358 -3.02 9.13 15.13
CA ILE A 358 -3.13 7.73 14.70
C ILE A 358 -4.17 7.06 15.61
N GLN A 359 -5.34 6.74 15.06
CA GLN A 359 -6.46 6.14 15.79
C GLN A 359 -6.36 4.62 15.84
N ARG A 360 -5.81 4.01 14.77
CA ARG A 360 -5.70 2.56 14.63
C ARG A 360 -4.42 2.20 13.89
N VAL A 361 -3.77 1.16 14.39
CA VAL A 361 -2.65 0.45 13.77
C VAL A 361 -3.11 -0.99 13.57
N ASP A 362 -2.99 -1.49 12.35
CA ASP A 362 -3.41 -2.83 11.94
C ASP A 362 -2.16 -3.59 11.46
N TYR A 363 -1.68 -4.54 12.27
CA TYR A 363 -0.43 -5.26 12.03
C TYR A 363 -0.56 -6.44 11.07
N SER A 364 -1.79 -6.86 10.76
CA SER A 364 -2.06 -7.92 9.78
C SER A 364 -3.23 -7.50 8.89
N PRO A 365 -3.09 -6.40 8.13
CA PRO A 365 -4.19 -5.85 7.37
C PRO A 365 -4.46 -6.71 6.14
N ALA A 366 -5.72 -6.83 5.74
CA ALA A 366 -6.08 -7.46 4.47
C ALA A 366 -5.48 -6.75 3.23
N ARG A 367 -5.03 -5.50 3.40
CA ARG A 367 -4.30 -4.71 2.39
C ARG A 367 -3.26 -3.83 3.09
N GLU A 368 -2.01 -3.95 2.68
CA GLU A 368 -0.87 -3.23 3.26
C GLU A 368 -1.05 -1.70 3.27
N ASN A 369 -1.60 -1.15 2.19
CA ASN A 369 -1.82 0.29 2.06
C ASN A 369 -2.94 0.86 2.96
N LYS A 370 -3.54 0.07 3.86
CA LYS A 370 -4.54 0.49 4.86
C LYS A 370 -4.19 0.06 6.29
N SER A 371 -2.89 -0.11 6.54
CA SER A 371 -2.32 -0.48 7.83
C SER A 371 -2.64 0.54 8.94
N LEU A 372 -2.67 1.83 8.60
CA LEU A 372 -2.90 2.91 9.56
C LEU A 372 -4.24 3.58 9.28
N VAL A 373 -4.95 3.97 10.35
CA VAL A 373 -6.08 4.90 10.28
C VAL A 373 -5.77 6.08 11.18
N PHE A 374 -5.76 7.28 10.60
CA PHE A 374 -5.46 8.50 11.32
C PHE A 374 -6.52 9.57 11.07
N GLN A 375 -6.54 10.58 11.94
CA GLN A 375 -7.35 11.78 11.80
C GLN A 375 -6.46 13.03 11.84
N VAL A 376 -6.68 13.97 10.93
CA VAL A 376 -6.03 15.28 10.91
C VAL A 376 -6.58 16.13 12.06
N THR A 377 -5.69 16.58 12.94
CA THR A 377 -6.00 17.49 14.05
C THR A 377 -5.46 18.90 13.82
N ASP A 378 -4.55 19.07 12.86
CA ASP A 378 -3.99 20.38 12.54
C ASP A 378 -4.98 21.31 11.84
N GLU A 379 -5.37 22.34 12.57
CA GLU A 379 -6.28 23.39 12.11
C GLU A 379 -5.76 24.15 10.87
N ARG A 380 -4.45 24.23 10.63
CA ARG A 380 -3.89 24.88 9.44
C ARG A 380 -4.18 24.03 8.21
N LEU A 381 -3.95 22.71 8.29
CA LEU A 381 -4.23 21.78 7.20
C LEU A 381 -5.73 21.76 6.90
N LEU A 382 -6.57 21.57 7.92
CA LEU A 382 -8.03 21.56 7.77
C LEU A 382 -8.57 22.82 7.10
N ARG A 383 -8.03 24.00 7.44
CA ARG A 383 -8.42 25.26 6.77
C ARG A 383 -7.98 25.33 5.32
N LEU A 384 -6.81 24.79 4.97
CA LEU A 384 -6.27 24.84 3.61
C LEU A 384 -6.98 23.87 2.69
N THR A 385 -7.17 22.62 3.13
CA THR A 385 -7.53 21.49 2.26
C THR A 385 -8.85 20.83 2.64
N GLY A 386 -9.41 21.11 3.82
CA GLY A 386 -10.55 20.35 4.36
C GLY A 386 -10.18 18.97 4.92
N GLY A 387 -8.89 18.63 5.00
CA GLY A 387 -8.38 17.33 5.41
C GLY A 387 -7.36 16.75 4.42
N ILE A 388 -7.40 15.45 4.18
CA ILE A 388 -6.58 14.81 3.15
C ILE A 388 -7.25 14.98 1.79
N VAL A 389 -6.47 15.37 0.78
CA VAL A 389 -6.93 15.56 -0.60
C VAL A 389 -6.12 14.71 -1.58
N GLN A 390 -6.69 14.44 -2.74
CA GLN A 390 -5.99 13.73 -3.81
C GLN A 390 -4.72 14.50 -4.21
N GLY A 391 -3.64 13.74 -4.41
CA GLY A 391 -2.28 14.24 -4.58
C GLY A 391 -1.45 14.23 -3.31
N MET A 392 -2.06 14.25 -2.11
CA MET A 392 -1.31 14.14 -0.83
C MET A 392 -0.85 12.72 -0.54
N SER A 393 -1.34 11.73 -1.30
CA SER A 393 -0.84 10.37 -1.19
C SER A 393 0.66 10.35 -1.39
N GLY A 394 1.35 9.77 -0.42
CA GLY A 394 2.80 9.75 -0.31
C GLY A 394 3.34 10.75 0.70
N SER A 395 2.51 11.60 1.30
CA SER A 395 2.97 12.50 2.36
C SER A 395 3.53 11.67 3.54
N PRO A 396 4.80 11.89 3.94
CA PRO A 396 5.44 11.13 5.01
C PRO A 396 4.73 11.29 6.35
N ILE A 397 4.60 10.19 7.09
CA ILE A 397 4.10 10.16 8.46
C ILE A 397 5.31 10.00 9.39
N LEU A 398 5.50 10.98 10.26
CA LEU A 398 6.56 11.05 11.25
C LEU A 398 5.98 10.82 12.64
N GLN A 399 6.62 9.98 13.46
CA GLN A 399 6.27 9.78 14.87
C GLN A 399 7.53 9.52 15.67
N ASN A 400 7.65 10.13 16.85
CA ASN A 400 8.80 9.96 17.76
C ASN A 400 10.19 10.20 17.10
N GLY A 401 10.25 11.06 16.07
CA GLY A 401 11.48 11.35 15.35
C GLY A 401 11.84 10.38 14.22
N LYS A 402 11.06 9.30 14.05
CA LYS A 402 11.22 8.31 12.96
C LYS A 402 10.23 8.54 11.81
N LEU A 403 10.60 8.11 10.61
CA LEU A 403 9.70 7.98 9.46
C LEU A 403 8.97 6.65 9.54
N VAL A 404 7.70 6.69 9.94
CA VAL A 404 6.93 5.48 10.29
C VAL A 404 5.94 5.03 9.22
N GLY A 405 5.67 5.88 8.22
CA GLY A 405 4.77 5.52 7.14
C GLY A 405 4.51 6.61 6.12
N ALA A 406 3.51 6.40 5.28
CA ALA A 406 3.05 7.36 4.29
C ALA A 406 1.52 7.37 4.20
N VAL A 407 0.95 8.52 3.89
CA VAL A 407 -0.48 8.67 3.58
C VAL A 407 -0.81 7.96 2.28
N THR A 408 -1.93 7.23 2.22
CA THR A 408 -2.37 6.54 1.00
C THR A 408 -3.71 7.07 0.49
N HIS A 409 -4.80 6.80 1.20
CA HIS A 409 -6.17 7.10 0.75
C HIS A 409 -6.91 7.96 1.77
N VAL A 410 -7.81 8.79 1.28
CA VAL A 410 -8.75 9.56 2.12
C VAL A 410 -10.05 8.79 2.34
N PHE A 411 -10.71 8.99 3.48
CA PHE A 411 -12.07 8.53 3.71
C PHE A 411 -13.04 9.43 2.94
N VAL A 412 -13.75 8.86 1.95
CA VAL A 412 -14.66 9.62 1.06
C VAL A 412 -15.71 10.42 1.84
N ASN A 413 -16.24 9.87 2.93
CA ASN A 413 -17.29 10.52 3.73
C ASN A 413 -16.74 11.43 4.85
N ASP A 414 -15.44 11.39 5.12
CA ASP A 414 -14.81 12.18 6.17
C ASP A 414 -13.37 12.53 5.75
N PRO A 415 -13.17 13.64 5.02
CA PRO A 415 -11.84 14.00 4.50
C PRO A 415 -10.83 14.27 5.62
N THR A 416 -11.27 14.48 6.86
CA THR A 416 -10.36 14.65 8.00
C THR A 416 -9.66 13.34 8.38
N LYS A 417 -10.10 12.19 7.85
CA LYS A 417 -9.51 10.89 8.11
C LYS A 417 -8.83 10.32 6.87
N GLY A 418 -7.74 9.61 7.11
CA GLY A 418 -6.96 8.97 6.07
C GLY A 418 -6.47 7.59 6.48
N TYR A 419 -6.01 6.87 5.47
CA TYR A 419 -5.28 5.64 5.57
C TYR A 419 -3.79 5.88 5.38
N GLY A 420 -2.97 5.06 6.02
CA GLY A 420 -1.53 5.03 5.78
C GLY A 420 -1.00 3.61 5.62
N ILE A 421 0.18 3.53 5.02
CA ILE A 421 1.02 2.33 4.91
C ILE A 421 2.21 2.48 5.85
N PHE A 422 2.74 1.36 6.36
CA PHE A 422 4.00 1.38 7.12
C PHE A 422 5.18 1.68 6.21
N MET A 423 6.19 2.35 6.75
CA MET A 423 7.40 2.66 5.99
C MET A 423 8.14 1.39 5.58
N GLU A 424 8.23 0.40 6.47
CA GLU A 424 8.89 -0.87 6.16
C GLU A 424 8.32 -1.60 4.93
N ASN A 425 7.00 -1.53 4.69
CA ASN A 425 6.39 -2.14 3.50
C ASN A 425 6.81 -1.43 2.22
N MET A 426 7.01 -0.11 2.30
CA MET A 426 7.52 0.64 1.17
C MET A 426 9.00 0.36 0.94
N CYS A 427 9.79 0.08 1.98
CA CYS A 427 11.21 -0.28 1.81
C CYS A 427 11.40 -1.72 1.30
N ALA A 428 10.51 -2.65 1.63
CA ALA A 428 10.59 -4.06 1.25
C ALA A 428 9.92 -4.42 -0.11
N HIS A 429 9.76 -3.45 -1.01
CA HIS A 429 8.87 -3.48 -2.18
C HIS A 429 9.31 -4.40 -3.34
#